data_AF-A0A355BVK1-F1
#
_entry.id   AF-A0A355BVK1-F1
#
_cell.length_a   1.000
_cell.length_b   1.000
_cell.length_c   1.000
_cell.angle_alpha   90.00
_cell.angle_beta   90.00
_cell.angle_gamma   90.00
#
_symmetry.space_group_name_H-M   'P 1'
#
loop_
_entity.id
_entity.type
_entity.pdbx_description
1 polymer ?
#
loop_
_entity_poly.entity_id
_entity_poly.type
_entity_poly.pdbx_seq_one_letter_code
_entity_poly.pdbx_strand_id
1 'polypeptide(L)'
;MKIRIALVVVLLGACTDPTLPTIEQTPVVTLFQKVLGGTQTDTGRGVAAYADGSIISAGTTRSVDGNLTASRGGTDAWLARVDAGSGLVWNKNYGGLGQDEFTALVPISDGGVLAVG
;
A
#
# COMPACT_ATOMS: atom_id res chain seq x y z
N MET A 1 1.85 7.94 -14.43
CA MET A 1 1.64 6.48 -14.62
C MET A 1 0.96 5.97 -13.35
N LYS A 2 -0.32 5.57 -13.40
CA LYS A 2 -1.09 5.21 -12.19
C LYS A 2 -0.72 3.80 -11.71
N ILE A 3 -0.13 3.68 -10.53
CA ILE A 3 0.21 2.38 -9.93
C ILE A 3 -1.05 1.78 -9.30
N ARG A 4 -1.33 0.51 -9.62
CA ARG A 4 -2.40 -0.30 -9.02
C ARG A 4 -1.74 -1.36 -8.14
N ILE A 5 -1.88 -1.24 -6.83
CA ILE A 5 -1.42 -2.29 -5.90
C ILE A 5 -2.59 -3.26 -5.71
N ALA A 6 -2.41 -4.50 -6.13
CA ALA A 6 -3.35 -5.60 -5.92
C ALA A 6 -2.70 -6.64 -5.02
N LEU A 7 -3.31 -6.95 -3.88
CA LEU A 7 -2.89 -8.04 -3.01
C LEU A 7 -3.48 -9.34 -3.55
N VAL A 8 -2.63 -10.24 -4.05
CA VAL A 8 -3.04 -11.55 -4.58
C VAL A 8 -2.57 -12.63 -3.62
N VAL A 9 -3.50 -13.29 -2.92
CA VAL A 9 -3.22 -14.47 -2.11
C VAL A 9 -3.43 -15.71 -2.98
N VAL A 10 -2.35 -16.41 -3.34
CA VAL A 10 -2.40 -17.63 -4.16
C VAL A 10 -2.18 -18.85 -3.27
N LEU A 11 -3.19 -19.72 -3.15
CA LEU A 11 -3.02 -21.08 -2.64
C LEU A 11 -2.84 -22.01 -3.85
N LEU A 12 -1.64 -22.59 -3.99
CA LEU A 12 -1.30 -23.50 -5.08
C LEU A 12 -1.75 -24.92 -4.74
N GLY A 13 -2.43 -25.57 -5.68
CA GLY A 13 -2.61 -27.01 -5.69
C GLY A 13 -3.54 -27.47 -6.80
N ALA A 14 -2.98 -28.07 -7.85
CA ALA A 14 -3.75 -28.93 -8.75
C ALA A 14 -2.90 -30.14 -9.13
N CYS A 15 -3.04 -31.21 -8.34
CA CYS A 15 -2.84 -32.57 -8.82
C CYS A 15 -4.19 -33.02 -9.37
N THR A 16 -4.32 -33.24 -10.68
CA THR A 16 -5.62 -33.52 -11.31
C THR A 16 -5.96 -35.00 -11.20
N ASP A 17 -6.65 -35.39 -10.13
CA ASP A 17 -7.37 -36.66 -10.04
C ASP A 17 -8.82 -36.44 -10.49
N PRO A 18 -9.29 -37.09 -11.58
CA PRO A 18 -10.65 -36.91 -12.12
C PRO A 18 -11.75 -37.51 -11.24
N THR A 19 -11.41 -38.16 -10.12
CA THR A 19 -12.38 -38.76 -9.20
C THR A 19 -12.73 -37.88 -7.99
N LEU A 20 -12.05 -36.75 -7.81
CA LEU A 20 -12.30 -35.84 -6.69
C LEU A 20 -13.41 -34.82 -7.01
N PRO A 21 -14.21 -34.42 -6.00
CA PRO A 21 -15.24 -33.40 -6.19
C PRO A 21 -14.61 -32.09 -6.67
N THR A 22 -15.26 -31.45 -7.66
CA THR A 22 -14.87 -30.12 -8.13
C THR A 22 -14.89 -29.14 -6.97
N ILE A 23 -13.71 -28.71 -6.51
CA ILE A 23 -13.61 -27.62 -5.55
C ILE A 23 -13.89 -26.34 -6.33
N GLU A 24 -15.09 -25.78 -6.21
CA GLU A 24 -15.38 -24.47 -6.76
C GLU A 24 -14.39 -23.48 -6.13
N GLN A 25 -13.55 -22.89 -6.97
CA GLN A 25 -12.58 -21.90 -6.55
C GLN A 25 -13.37 -20.73 -5.97
N THR A 26 -13.28 -20.52 -4.66
CA THR A 26 -13.91 -19.35 -4.02
C THR A 26 -13.50 -18.12 -4.81
N PRO A 27 -14.47 -17.32 -5.32
CA PRO A 27 -14.13 -16.15 -6.10
C PRO A 27 -13.18 -15.29 -5.27
N VAL A 28 -12.12 -14.79 -5.90
CA VAL A 28 -11.25 -13.80 -5.27
C VAL A 28 -12.10 -12.55 -5.03
N VAL A 29 -12.62 -12.43 -3.82
CA VAL A 29 -13.40 -11.26 -3.41
C VAL A 29 -12.40 -10.17 -3.04
N THR A 30 -12.26 -9.17 -3.92
CA THR A 30 -11.54 -7.94 -3.57
C THR A 30 -12.37 -7.19 -2.53
N LEU A 31 -11.92 -7.19 -1.29
CA LEU A 31 -12.61 -6.50 -0.20
C LEU A 31 -12.61 -4.98 -0.43
N PHE A 32 -11.47 -4.40 -0.82
CA PHE A 32 -11.39 -3.01 -1.24
C PHE A 32 -10.14 -2.71 -2.08
N GLN A 33 -10.16 -1.57 -2.76
CA GLN A 33 -9.00 -1.00 -3.43
C GLN A 33 -8.96 0.51 -3.17
N LYS A 34 -7.77 1.02 -2.82
CA LYS A 34 -7.51 2.46 -2.69
C LYS A 34 -6.36 2.87 -3.59
N VAL A 35 -6.57 3.92 -4.39
CA VAL A 35 -5.50 4.59 -5.12
C VAL A 35 -5.03 5.76 -4.28
N LEU A 36 -3.73 5.82 -4.05
CA LEU A 36 -3.06 6.86 -3.30
C LEU A 36 -2.05 7.55 -4.22
N GLY A 37 -2.02 8.88 -4.19
CA GLY A 37 -1.05 9.69 -4.93
C GLY A 37 -1.70 10.83 -5.69
N GLY A 38 -1.01 11.29 -6.74
CA GLY A 38 -1.44 12.39 -7.58
C GLY A 38 -1.18 12.15 -9.06
N THR A 39 -0.88 13.21 -9.80
CA THR A 39 -0.64 13.14 -11.25
C THR A 39 0.77 12.67 -11.60
N GLN A 40 1.73 12.78 -10.68
CA GLN A 40 3.12 12.35 -10.87
C GLN A 40 3.33 10.89 -10.44
N THR A 41 4.59 10.50 -10.23
CA THR A 41 4.95 9.12 -9.87
C THR A 41 4.89 8.95 -8.36
N ASP A 42 4.12 7.95 -7.93
CA ASP A 42 3.97 7.53 -6.54
C ASP A 42 4.21 6.03 -6.47
N THR A 43 5.05 5.56 -5.54
CA THR A 43 5.42 4.14 -5.43
C THR A 43 5.18 3.64 -4.01
N GLY A 44 4.52 2.50 -3.86
CA GLY A 44 4.47 1.77 -2.59
C GLY A 44 5.61 0.76 -2.50
N ARG A 45 6.33 0.76 -1.37
CA ARG A 45 7.45 -0.13 -1.07
C ARG A 45 7.17 -1.07 0.10
N GLY A 46 6.35 -0.63 1.05
CA GLY A 46 5.97 -1.43 2.22
C GLY A 46 4.52 -1.19 2.62
N VAL A 47 3.91 -2.17 3.26
CA VAL A 47 2.57 -2.07 3.85
C VAL A 47 2.52 -2.81 5.18
N ALA A 48 1.87 -2.22 6.17
CA ALA A 48 1.47 -2.87 7.41
C ALA A 48 -0.06 -2.88 7.50
N ALA A 49 -0.61 -4.02 7.89
CA ALA A 49 -2.03 -4.16 8.21
C ALA A 49 -2.22 -4.28 9.73
N TYR A 50 -3.32 -3.72 10.21
CA TYR A 50 -3.68 -3.71 11.62
C TYR A 50 -4.97 -4.51 11.87
N ALA A 51 -5.18 -4.92 13.13
CA ALA A 51 -6.34 -5.71 13.53
C ALA A 51 -7.67 -4.96 13.36
N ASP A 52 -7.65 -3.62 13.33
CA ASP A 52 -8.80 -2.77 13.03
C ASP A 52 -9.14 -2.71 11.53
N GLY A 53 -8.39 -3.43 10.68
CA GLY A 53 -8.53 -3.43 9.23
C GLY A 53 -7.91 -2.22 8.54
N SER A 54 -7.29 -1.30 9.30
CA SER A 54 -6.52 -0.21 8.71
C SER A 54 -5.18 -0.70 8.16
N ILE A 55 -4.67 0.03 7.17
CA ILE A 55 -3.35 -0.22 6.58
C ILE A 55 -2.52 1.05 6.61
N ILE A 56 -1.21 0.90 6.77
CA ILE A 56 -0.24 1.97 6.54
C ILE A 56 0.69 1.54 5.41
N SER A 57 0.80 2.37 4.37
CA SER A 57 1.78 2.19 3.31
C SER A 57 2.97 3.13 3.47
N ALA A 58 4.14 2.67 3.04
CA ALA A 58 5.35 3.45 2.88
C ALA A 58 5.84 3.40 1.43
N GLY A 59 6.48 4.47 0.98
CA GLY A 59 7.24 4.48 -0.26
C GLY A 59 7.63 5.89 -0.68
N THR A 60 7.35 6.27 -1.92
CA THR A 60 7.75 7.55 -2.51
C THR A 60 6.61 8.28 -3.17
N THR A 61 6.75 9.59 -3.26
CA THR A 61 5.87 10.46 -4.03
C THR A 61 6.68 11.56 -4.71
N ARG A 62 6.38 11.82 -5.98
CA ARG A 62 6.72 13.07 -6.67
C ARG A 62 5.51 13.98 -6.81
N SER A 63 4.35 13.54 -6.35
CA SER A 63 3.08 14.22 -6.57
C SER A 63 2.93 15.41 -5.63
N VAL A 64 2.36 16.48 -6.15
CA VAL A 64 2.06 17.73 -5.43
C VAL A 64 0.56 17.99 -5.35
N ASP A 65 -0.24 17.01 -5.75
CA ASP A 65 -1.67 17.05 -5.93
C ASP A 65 -2.31 15.70 -5.54
N GLY A 66 -3.63 15.61 -5.71
CA GLY A 66 -4.40 14.41 -5.35
C GLY A 66 -4.52 14.26 -3.84
N ASN A 67 -3.77 13.33 -3.26
CA ASN A 67 -3.72 13.15 -1.80
C ASN A 67 -2.67 14.01 -1.09
N LEU A 68 -1.80 14.67 -1.85
CA LEU A 68 -0.77 15.57 -1.34
C LEU A 68 -1.11 17.02 -1.68
N THR A 69 -0.66 17.94 -0.84
CA THR A 69 -0.87 19.38 -1.02
C THR A 69 0.43 20.14 -1.36
N ALA A 70 1.59 19.53 -1.12
CA ALA A 70 2.89 20.10 -1.42
C ALA A 70 3.97 19.01 -1.48
N SER A 71 4.99 19.23 -2.32
CA SER A 71 6.26 18.51 -2.29
C SER A 71 7.28 19.31 -1.47
N ARG A 72 8.25 18.61 -0.88
CA ARG A 72 9.41 19.24 -0.23
C ARG A 72 10.58 19.46 -1.20
N GLY A 73 10.39 19.17 -2.48
CA GLY A 73 11.36 19.36 -3.54
C GLY A 73 11.29 18.26 -4.58
N GLY A 74 12.28 17.37 -4.59
CA GLY A 74 12.40 16.29 -5.57
C GLY A 74 11.41 15.15 -5.33
N THR A 75 11.91 13.97 -4.96
CA THR A 75 11.06 12.84 -4.55
C THR A 75 11.02 12.81 -3.04
N ASP A 76 9.83 12.74 -2.46
CA ASP A 76 9.67 12.67 -1.02
C ASP A 76 9.38 11.23 -0.57
N ALA A 77 9.92 10.87 0.59
CA ALA A 77 9.55 9.66 1.30
C ALA A 77 8.14 9.83 1.87
N TRP A 78 7.26 8.85 1.67
CA TRP A 78 5.82 9.03 1.92
C TRP A 78 5.23 7.92 2.78
N LEU A 79 4.42 8.31 3.77
CA LEU A 79 3.56 7.42 4.56
C LEU A 79 2.10 7.81 4.39
N ALA A 80 1.22 6.82 4.25
CA ALA A 80 -0.22 7.03 4.21
C ALA A 80 -0.95 5.95 5.01
N ARG A 81 -1.90 6.36 5.85
CA ARG A 81 -2.81 5.46 6.57
C ARG A 81 -4.20 5.47 5.96
N VAL A 82 -4.75 4.30 5.69
CA VAL A 82 -6.09 4.10 5.19
C VAL A 82 -6.87 3.26 6.21
N ASP A 83 -8.11 3.62 6.51
CA ASP A 83 -8.99 2.85 7.39
C ASP A 83 -9.62 1.63 6.68
N ALA A 84 -10.28 0.77 7.45
CA ALA A 84 -10.95 -0.42 6.92
C ALA A 84 -12.06 -0.10 5.90
N GLY A 85 -12.61 1.12 5.93
CA GLY A 85 -13.59 1.63 4.97
C GLY A 85 -12.97 2.25 3.72
N SER A 86 -11.66 2.09 3.49
CA SER A 86 -10.91 2.73 2.38
C SER A 86 -10.82 4.26 2.45
N GLY A 87 -11.10 4.85 3.61
CA GLY A 87 -10.91 6.27 3.88
C GLY A 87 -9.44 6.59 4.14
N LEU A 88 -8.94 7.69 3.56
CA LEU A 88 -7.60 8.18 3.87
C LEU A 88 -7.66 8.87 5.23
N VAL A 89 -6.99 8.30 6.24
CA VAL A 89 -6.98 8.84 7.60
C VAL A 89 -5.98 9.99 7.70
N TRP A 90 -4.75 9.74 7.24
CA TRP A 90 -3.70 10.74 7.16
C TRP A 90 -2.63 10.32 6.16
N ASN A 91 -1.84 11.29 5.70
CA ASN A 91 -0.61 11.02 4.96
C ASN A 91 0.46 12.07 5.31
N LYS A 92 1.72 11.70 5.17
CA LYS A 92 2.88 12.53 5.53
C LYS A 92 4.02 12.27 4.56
N ASN A 93 4.52 13.33 3.94
CA ASN A 93 5.74 13.33 3.15
C ASN A 93 6.93 13.90 3.93
N TYR A 94 8.10 13.29 3.73
CA TYR A 94 9.37 13.54 4.41
C TYR A 94 10.48 13.69 3.37
N GLY A 95 11.54 14.42 3.73
CA GLY A 95 12.65 14.70 2.83
C GLY A 95 12.89 16.18 2.61
N GLY A 96 13.63 16.50 1.54
CA GLY A 96 13.98 17.85 1.12
C GLY A 96 14.12 17.98 -0.40
N LEU A 97 15.07 18.79 -0.86
CA LEU A 97 15.25 19.09 -2.29
C LEU A 97 15.75 17.89 -3.13
N GLY A 98 16.18 16.80 -2.47
CA GLY A 98 16.81 15.64 -3.08
C GLY A 98 15.85 14.54 -3.52
N GLN A 99 16.33 13.30 -3.47
CA GLN A 99 15.52 12.10 -3.66
C GLN A 99 15.50 11.35 -2.33
N ASP A 100 14.35 11.37 -1.67
CA ASP A 100 14.12 10.71 -0.40
C ASP A 100 13.10 9.58 -0.62
N GLU A 101 13.37 8.40 -0.06
CA GLU A 101 12.44 7.28 -0.16
C GLU A 101 12.37 6.47 1.13
N PHE A 102 11.21 5.89 1.43
CA PHE A 102 11.15 4.75 2.36
C PHE A 102 11.27 3.45 1.56
N THR A 103 12.26 2.63 1.90
CA THR A 103 12.50 1.33 1.25
C THR A 103 11.89 0.17 2.03
N ALA A 104 11.69 0.32 3.34
CA ALA A 104 11.08 -0.69 4.20
C ALA A 104 10.17 -0.07 5.27
N LEU A 105 9.20 -0.87 5.72
CA LEU A 105 8.27 -0.51 6.78
C LEU A 105 7.99 -1.75 7.65
N VAL A 106 8.01 -1.57 8.97
CA VAL A 106 7.69 -2.60 9.96
C VAL A 106 6.69 -2.03 10.96
N PRO A 107 5.52 -2.67 11.19
CA PRO A 107 4.62 -2.26 12.25
C PRO A 107 5.26 -2.47 13.63
N ILE A 108 4.98 -1.56 14.56
CA ILE A 108 5.40 -1.66 15.95
C ILE A 108 4.19 -1.82 16.88
N SER A 109 4.41 -2.38 18.07
CA SER A 109 3.34 -2.84 18.96
C SER A 109 2.42 -1.75 19.51
N ASP A 110 2.81 -0.48 19.41
CA ASP A 110 2.00 0.68 19.85
C ASP A 110 1.01 1.16 18.76
N GLY A 111 0.90 0.45 17.64
CA GLY A 111 0.05 0.84 16.51
C GLY A 111 0.73 1.81 15.53
N GLY A 112 2.00 2.15 15.74
CA GLY A 112 2.83 2.88 14.81
C GLY A 112 3.55 2.00 13.79
N VAL A 113 4.48 2.63 13.06
CA VAL A 113 5.39 1.95 12.13
C VAL A 113 6.82 2.50 12.31
N LEU A 114 7.79 1.63 12.11
CA LEU A 114 9.16 2.00 11.81
C LEU A 114 9.32 1.98 10.29
N ALA A 115 9.68 3.12 9.68
CA ALA A 115 9.97 3.23 8.25
C ALA A 115 11.40 3.71 8.05
N VAL A 116 12.13 3.07 7.12
CA VAL A 116 13.55 3.35 6.84
C VAL A 116 13.79 3.44 5.34
N GLY A 117 14.80 4.21 4.95
CA GLY A 117 15.28 4.36 3.58
C GLY A 117 16.34 5.44 3.46
#